data_AF-A0A941JSU6-F1
#
_entry.id   AF-A0A941JSU6-F1
#
_cell.length_a   1.000
_cell.length_b   1.000
_cell.length_c   1.000
_cell.angle_alpha   90.00
_cell.angle_beta   90.00
_cell.angle_gamma   90.00
#
_symmetry.space_group_name_H-M   'P 1'
#
loop_
_entity.id
_entity.type
_entity.pdbx_description
1 polymer ?
#
loop_
_entity_poly.entity_id
_entity_poly.type
_entity_poly.pdbx_seq_one_letter_code
_entity_poly.pdbx_strand_id
1 'polypeptide(L)'
;MEKILQYIRYLVLAIAFLGLAIGKIPKFQMNRATIALIGSAFLIALNTLTLEEAWAAIDANTIVFLLSMMVINAYLSYAGFFHLALSFLIRLTNSPFGLITVLTFGSGFLSAFFLNDTIALIFTPLVLDLTQTLQLNPIPYLLAMVAATNLGSVATISGNPQNIIIGSLSQISYLEFSHALAPLALISLVIQLGFLWIFFPEIRSLKSLENLTIIQVQIFKPLLSKTLVITIILLFAFLLGAPLGKAALTAAALLLITRRIKPKKVFQEVDWNLLVMFSGLFILTEAIQKLNFLQFLNPGNSSWELLFSVAVLSNLISNVPAVLLMQPLIASSDTQSWLILAAGSTLAGNMTLFGSVANLIIVESAAKSGYKLTFFQHLRFGFPLTIVTLIIAYFWLEFGH
;
A
#
# COMPACT_ATOMS: atom_id res chain seq x y z
N MET A 1 1.91 40.14 16.36
CA MET A 1 0.76 39.34 15.89
C MET A 1 1.19 38.29 14.88
N GLU A 2 1.96 38.64 13.85
CA GLU A 2 2.45 37.70 12.83
C GLU A 2 3.29 36.55 13.37
N LYS A 3 4.23 36.80 14.30
CA LYS A 3 5.00 35.72 14.95
C LYS A 3 4.11 34.71 15.67
N ILE A 4 3.07 35.18 16.37
CA ILE A 4 2.10 34.30 17.06
C ILE A 4 1.33 33.46 16.04
N LEU A 5 0.87 34.08 14.95
CA LEU A 5 0.19 33.39 13.87
C LEU A 5 1.08 32.33 13.21
N GLN A 6 2.37 32.62 13.02
CA GLN A 6 3.36 31.67 12.52
C GLN A 6 3.53 30.46 13.45
N TYR A 7 3.65 30.68 14.77
CA TYR A 7 3.71 29.57 15.74
C TYR A 7 2.42 28.74 15.74
N ILE A 8 1.25 29.37 15.60
CA ILE A 8 -0.03 28.66 15.51
C ILE A 8 -0.06 27.78 14.25
N ARG A 9 0.40 28.28 13.10
CA ARG A 9 0.49 27.50 11.85
C ARG A 9 1.40 26.28 12.00
N TYR A 10 2.58 26.45 12.60
CA TYR A 10 3.49 25.34 12.89
C TYR A 10 2.89 24.34 13.87
N LEU A 11 2.18 24.82 14.89
CA LEU A 11 1.48 23.97 15.85
C LEU A 11 0.39 23.12 15.16
N VAL A 12 -0.40 23.72 14.27
CA VAL A 12 -1.42 23.00 13.49
C VAL A 12 -0.78 21.90 12.63
N LEU A 13 0.31 22.21 11.93
CA LEU A 13 1.07 21.21 11.16
C LEU A 13 1.59 20.08 12.06
N ALA A 14 2.26 20.42 13.15
CA ALA A 14 2.79 19.43 14.08
C ALA A 14 1.69 18.51 14.63
N ILE A 15 0.56 19.09 15.05
CA ILE A 15 -0.60 18.32 15.53
C ILE A 15 -1.18 17.42 14.42
N ALA A 16 -1.30 17.91 13.19
CA ALA A 16 -1.81 17.12 12.07
C ALA A 16 -0.91 15.92 11.78
N PHE A 17 0.41 16.12 11.67
CA PHE A 17 1.37 15.04 11.41
C PHE A 17 1.52 14.07 12.59
N LEU A 18 1.47 14.56 13.83
CA LEU A 18 1.41 13.70 15.02
C LEU A 18 0.12 12.87 15.03
N GLY A 19 -1.02 13.46 14.68
CA GLY A 19 -2.28 12.74 14.53
C GLY A 19 -2.21 11.66 13.45
N LEU A 20 -1.62 11.98 12.30
CA LEU A 20 -1.40 11.03 11.20
C LEU A 20 -0.49 9.87 11.63
N ALA A 21 0.57 10.16 12.39
CA ALA A 21 1.47 9.17 12.98
C ALA A 21 0.76 8.22 13.95
N ILE A 22 -0.09 8.74 14.82
CA ILE A 22 -0.88 7.93 15.76
C ILE A 22 -1.94 7.10 15.01
N GLY A 23 -2.41 7.56 13.85
CA GLY A 23 -3.32 6.83 12.97
C GLY A 23 -4.79 6.87 13.38
N LYS A 24 -5.11 6.94 14.68
CA LYS A 24 -6.46 7.24 15.18
C LYS A 24 -6.42 8.02 16.49
N ILE A 25 -7.39 8.91 16.70
CA ILE A 25 -7.58 9.59 18.00
C ILE A 25 -8.88 9.07 18.63
N PRO A 26 -8.81 8.08 19.55
CA PRO A 26 -9.99 7.35 20.03
C PRO A 26 -11.03 8.26 20.68
N LYS A 27 -10.58 9.27 21.44
CA LYS A 27 -11.46 10.21 22.15
C LYS A 27 -12.36 11.03 21.23
N PHE A 28 -11.87 11.35 20.03
CA PHE A 28 -12.58 12.16 19.04
C PHE A 28 -13.08 11.33 17.84
N GLN A 29 -12.89 10.01 17.86
CA GLN A 29 -13.22 9.09 16.76
C GLN A 29 -12.62 9.52 15.41
N MET A 30 -11.48 10.21 15.42
CA MET A 30 -10.84 10.72 14.21
C MET A 30 -9.95 9.64 13.59
N ASN A 31 -10.12 9.41 12.28
CA ASN A 31 -9.23 8.60 11.47
C ASN A 31 -8.21 9.50 10.73
N ARG A 32 -7.24 8.90 10.02
CA ARG A 32 -6.21 9.63 9.25
C ARG A 32 -6.82 10.63 8.27
N ALA A 33 -7.94 10.29 7.62
CA ALA A 33 -8.63 11.16 6.67
C ALA A 33 -9.19 12.42 7.34
N THR A 34 -9.87 12.25 8.47
CA THR A 34 -10.41 13.37 9.25
C THR A 34 -9.28 14.26 9.78
N ILE A 35 -8.18 13.67 10.24
CA ILE A 35 -7.01 14.42 10.73
C ILE A 35 -6.40 15.28 9.61
N ALA A 36 -6.19 14.69 8.42
CA ALA A 36 -5.67 15.40 7.27
C ALA A 36 -6.59 16.56 6.88
N LEU A 37 -7.89 16.29 6.72
CA LEU A 37 -8.87 17.30 6.32
C LEU A 37 -9.00 18.46 7.32
N ILE A 38 -9.03 18.15 8.63
CA ILE A 38 -9.10 19.17 9.68
C ILE A 38 -7.83 20.02 9.68
N GLY A 39 -6.66 19.41 9.58
CA GLY A 39 -5.39 20.13 9.47
C GLY A 39 -5.38 21.09 8.28
N SER A 40 -5.80 20.62 7.11
CA SER A 40 -5.94 21.44 5.90
C SER A 40 -6.91 22.62 6.11
N ALA A 41 -8.09 22.35 6.67
CA ALA A 41 -9.12 23.37 6.90
C ALA A 41 -8.62 24.47 7.86
N PHE A 42 -7.92 24.11 8.93
CA PHE A 42 -7.34 25.09 9.85
C PHE A 42 -6.25 25.94 9.18
N LEU A 43 -5.39 25.34 8.35
CA LEU A 43 -4.34 26.11 7.66
C LEU A 43 -4.91 27.10 6.64
N ILE A 44 -6.01 26.72 5.95
CA ILE A 44 -6.77 27.62 5.08
C ILE A 44 -7.41 28.74 5.92
N ALA A 45 -8.05 28.41 7.05
CA ALA A 45 -8.65 29.41 7.94
C ALA A 45 -7.62 30.40 8.53
N LEU A 46 -6.37 29.97 8.71
CA LEU A 46 -5.24 30.79 9.16
C LEU A 46 -4.58 31.59 8.02
N ASN A 47 -5.16 31.59 6.81
CA ASN A 47 -4.63 32.21 5.59
C ASN A 47 -3.18 31.77 5.30
N THR A 48 -2.85 30.50 5.57
CA THR A 48 -1.58 29.90 5.12
C THR A 48 -1.64 29.59 3.64
N LEU A 49 -2.80 29.11 3.21
CA LEU A 49 -3.17 28.82 1.83
C LEU A 49 -4.53 29.45 1.55
N THR A 50 -4.71 29.99 0.35
CA THR A 50 -6.06 30.29 -0.15
C THR A 50 -6.77 28.98 -0.53
N LEU A 51 -8.09 29.04 -0.68
CA LEU A 51 -8.86 27.87 -1.13
C LEU A 51 -8.47 27.43 -2.55
N GLU A 52 -8.13 28.39 -3.42
CA GLU A 52 -7.68 28.12 -4.79
C GLU A 52 -6.33 27.41 -4.81
N GLU A 53 -5.37 27.85 -3.99
CA GLU A 53 -4.08 27.19 -3.82
C GLU A 53 -4.23 25.79 -3.23
N ALA A 54 -5.11 25.63 -2.24
CA ALA A 54 -5.41 24.33 -1.66
C ALA A 54 -6.02 23.37 -2.71
N TRP A 55 -6.90 23.86 -3.59
CA TRP A 55 -7.44 23.05 -4.69
C TRP A 55 -6.37 22.70 -5.72
N ALA A 56 -5.51 23.65 -6.09
CA ALA A 56 -4.42 23.45 -7.04
C ALA A 56 -3.35 22.49 -6.53
N ALA A 57 -3.16 22.40 -5.21
CA ALA A 57 -2.23 21.47 -4.58
C ALA A 57 -2.63 19.99 -4.74
N ILE A 58 -3.91 19.69 -4.94
CA ILE A 58 -4.40 18.31 -5.07
C ILE A 58 -4.02 17.75 -6.44
N ASP A 59 -3.20 16.70 -6.46
CA ASP A 59 -2.86 16.02 -7.72
C ASP A 59 -4.05 15.23 -8.27
N ALA A 60 -4.70 15.80 -9.28
CA ALA A 60 -5.88 15.21 -9.91
C ALA A 60 -5.59 13.84 -10.54
N ASN A 61 -4.38 13.63 -11.07
CA ASN A 61 -3.99 12.34 -11.66
C ASN A 61 -4.00 11.22 -10.63
N THR A 62 -3.39 11.44 -9.46
CA THR A 62 -3.38 10.49 -8.34
C THR A 62 -4.79 10.19 -7.85
N ILE A 63 -5.61 11.22 -7.60
CA ILE A 63 -6.99 11.03 -7.09
C ILE A 63 -7.85 10.25 -8.08
N VAL A 64 -7.80 10.59 -9.36
CA VAL A 64 -8.54 9.89 -10.43
C VAL A 64 -8.03 8.45 -10.57
N PHE A 65 -6.72 8.24 -10.50
CA PHE A 65 -6.12 6.91 -10.58
C PHE A 65 -6.58 6.03 -9.41
N LEU A 66 -6.48 6.52 -8.17
CA LEU A 66 -6.91 5.80 -6.96
C LEU A 66 -8.38 5.41 -7.03
N LEU A 67 -9.27 6.36 -7.35
CA LEU A 67 -10.69 6.11 -7.53
C LEU A 67 -10.93 5.01 -8.58
N SER A 68 -10.23 5.09 -9.72
CA SER A 68 -10.38 4.14 -10.82
C SER A 68 -9.92 2.73 -10.45
N MET A 69 -8.77 2.62 -9.77
CA MET A 69 -8.27 1.33 -9.28
C MET A 69 -9.18 0.72 -8.22
N MET A 70 -9.76 1.51 -7.32
CA MET A 70 -10.76 1.03 -6.36
C MET A 70 -12.02 0.51 -7.05
N VAL A 71 -12.50 1.20 -8.10
CA VAL A 71 -13.63 0.72 -8.91
C VAL A 71 -13.29 -0.61 -9.60
N ILE A 72 -12.11 -0.74 -10.19
CA ILE A 72 -11.65 -1.98 -10.82
C ILE A 72 -11.58 -3.12 -9.79
N ASN A 73 -10.99 -2.86 -8.62
CA ASN A 73 -10.88 -3.82 -7.52
C ASN A 73 -12.26 -4.27 -7.00
N ALA A 74 -13.22 -3.34 -6.88
CA ALA A 74 -14.60 -3.66 -6.52
C ALA A 74 -15.23 -4.62 -7.55
N TYR A 75 -15.03 -4.36 -8.84
CA TYR A 75 -15.52 -5.25 -9.91
C TYR A 75 -14.85 -6.63 -9.90
N LEU A 76 -13.56 -6.71 -9.60
CA LEU A 76 -12.85 -7.99 -9.43
C LEU A 76 -13.39 -8.76 -8.22
N SER A 77 -13.62 -8.08 -7.11
CA SER A 77 -14.20 -8.64 -5.90
C SER A 77 -15.62 -9.18 -6.17
N TYR A 78 -16.51 -8.38 -6.75
CA TYR A 78 -17.86 -8.82 -7.11
C TYR A 78 -17.88 -9.94 -8.15
N ALA A 79 -16.88 -10.03 -9.02
CA ALA A 79 -16.74 -11.12 -9.97
C ALA A 79 -16.26 -12.44 -9.34
N GLY A 80 -15.78 -12.40 -8.09
CA GLY A 80 -15.21 -13.56 -7.39
C GLY A 80 -13.75 -13.85 -7.75
N PHE A 81 -13.03 -12.89 -8.35
CA PHE A 81 -11.65 -13.08 -8.82
C PHE A 81 -10.70 -13.46 -7.70
N PHE A 82 -10.72 -12.75 -6.57
CA PHE A 82 -9.79 -12.97 -5.47
C PHE A 82 -9.98 -14.34 -4.80
N HIS A 83 -11.22 -14.79 -4.67
CA HIS A 83 -11.51 -16.13 -4.19
C HIS A 83 -11.05 -17.22 -5.16
N LEU A 84 -11.23 -16.99 -6.46
CA LEU A 84 -10.72 -17.86 -7.51
C LEU A 84 -9.20 -17.95 -7.48
N ALA A 85 -8.53 -16.80 -7.36
CA ALA A 85 -7.08 -16.71 -7.28
C ALA A 85 -6.57 -17.48 -6.06
N LEU A 86 -7.14 -17.28 -4.88
CA LEU A 86 -6.76 -18.04 -3.69
C LEU A 86 -7.04 -19.53 -3.85
N SER A 87 -8.22 -19.90 -4.36
CA SER A 87 -8.58 -21.31 -4.61
C SER A 87 -7.65 -21.98 -5.62
N PHE A 88 -7.12 -21.23 -6.58
CA PHE A 88 -6.09 -21.70 -7.50
C PHE A 88 -4.75 -21.87 -6.80
N LEU A 89 -4.31 -20.87 -6.03
CA LEU A 89 -3.03 -20.91 -5.31
C LEU A 89 -2.93 -22.09 -4.35
N ILE A 90 -3.99 -22.36 -3.57
CA ILE A 90 -3.98 -23.47 -2.60
C ILE A 90 -3.92 -24.84 -3.29
N ARG A 91 -4.39 -24.99 -4.55
CA ARG A 91 -4.32 -26.27 -5.29
C ARG A 91 -2.90 -26.63 -5.71
N LEU A 92 -1.98 -25.68 -5.69
CA LEU A 92 -0.59 -25.90 -6.10
C LEU A 92 0.24 -26.60 -5.02
N THR A 93 -0.35 -26.86 -3.85
CA THR A 93 0.38 -27.38 -2.69
C THR A 93 -0.52 -28.24 -1.81
N ASN A 94 0.08 -29.19 -1.11
CA ASN A 94 -0.57 -29.97 -0.06
C ASN A 94 0.27 -29.98 1.23
N SER A 95 1.17 -29.01 1.44
CA SER A 95 2.02 -28.97 2.64
C SER A 95 1.97 -27.60 3.33
N PRO A 96 2.20 -27.52 4.66
CA PRO A 96 2.28 -26.24 5.38
C PRO A 96 3.28 -25.26 4.76
N PHE A 97 4.48 -25.74 4.41
CA PHE A 97 5.50 -24.92 3.75
C PHE A 97 5.10 -24.53 2.32
N GLY A 98 4.47 -25.42 1.57
CA GLY A 98 4.02 -25.06 0.23
C GLY A 98 2.86 -24.05 0.30
N LEU A 99 1.98 -24.13 1.30
CA LEU A 99 0.92 -23.15 1.56
C LEU A 99 1.49 -21.77 1.85
N ILE A 100 2.49 -21.66 2.73
CA ILE A 100 3.10 -20.35 3.01
C ILE A 100 3.84 -19.80 1.78
N THR A 101 4.42 -20.67 0.96
CA THR A 101 5.08 -20.31 -0.31
C THR A 101 4.08 -19.72 -1.30
N VAL A 102 2.96 -20.41 -1.57
CA VAL A 102 1.94 -19.92 -2.51
C VAL A 102 1.22 -18.69 -1.99
N LEU A 103 1.03 -18.56 -0.68
CA LEU A 103 0.50 -17.31 -0.11
C LEU A 103 1.51 -16.17 -0.29
N THR A 104 2.79 -16.38 0.03
CA THR A 104 3.84 -15.35 -0.12
C THR A 104 3.95 -14.86 -1.57
N PHE A 105 4.17 -15.76 -2.52
CA PHE A 105 4.33 -15.36 -3.92
C PHE A 105 3.02 -14.95 -4.57
N GLY A 106 1.92 -15.63 -4.23
CA GLY A 106 0.61 -15.33 -4.79
C GLY A 106 0.05 -13.99 -4.33
N SER A 107 0.11 -13.69 -3.03
CA SER A 107 -0.32 -12.38 -2.52
C SER A 107 0.62 -11.27 -2.94
N GLY A 108 1.94 -11.52 -2.95
CA GLY A 108 2.92 -10.55 -3.44
C GLY A 108 2.70 -10.21 -4.92
N PHE A 109 2.50 -11.22 -5.77
CA PHE A 109 2.18 -11.03 -7.18
C PHE A 109 0.88 -10.25 -7.38
N LEU A 110 -0.21 -10.63 -6.70
CA LEU A 110 -1.47 -9.90 -6.82
C LEU A 110 -1.36 -8.46 -6.31
N SER A 111 -0.64 -8.24 -5.21
CA SER A 111 -0.37 -6.92 -4.63
C SER A 111 0.52 -6.04 -5.52
N ALA A 112 1.24 -6.64 -6.48
CA ALA A 112 1.99 -5.87 -7.48
C ALA A 112 1.06 -5.21 -8.51
N PHE A 113 -0.12 -5.76 -8.78
CA PHE A 113 -1.05 -5.22 -9.81
C PHE A 113 -2.32 -4.59 -9.22
N PHE A 114 -2.65 -4.93 -7.98
CA PHE A 114 -3.82 -4.46 -7.26
C PHE A 114 -3.37 -3.82 -5.96
N LEU A 115 -4.16 -2.86 -5.46
CA LEU A 115 -3.91 -2.24 -4.17
C LEU A 115 -3.72 -3.30 -3.06
N ASN A 116 -2.56 -3.24 -2.40
CA ASN A 116 -2.19 -4.09 -1.26
C ASN A 116 -3.29 -4.19 -0.19
N ASP A 117 -3.97 -3.08 0.11
CA ASP A 117 -5.09 -3.02 1.07
C ASP A 117 -6.27 -3.93 0.66
N THR A 118 -6.55 -4.05 -0.64
CA THR A 118 -7.58 -4.95 -1.15
C THR A 118 -7.20 -6.42 -0.92
N ILE A 119 -5.93 -6.77 -1.18
CA ILE A 119 -5.44 -8.13 -0.94
C ILE A 119 -5.49 -8.44 0.55
N ALA A 120 -5.03 -7.52 1.40
CA ALA A 120 -5.09 -7.63 2.86
C ALA A 120 -6.52 -7.88 3.35
N LEU A 121 -7.50 -7.08 2.91
CA LEU A 121 -8.89 -7.19 3.34
C LEU A 121 -9.54 -8.51 2.92
N ILE A 122 -9.30 -8.96 1.68
CA ILE A 122 -9.99 -10.12 1.12
C ILE A 122 -9.29 -11.43 1.52
N PHE A 123 -7.96 -11.48 1.49
CA PHE A 123 -7.25 -12.73 1.75
C PHE A 123 -7.17 -13.06 3.24
N THR A 124 -7.13 -12.08 4.14
CA THR A 124 -7.06 -12.34 5.58
C THR A 124 -8.16 -13.27 6.10
N PRO A 125 -9.45 -12.98 5.90
CA PRO A 125 -10.50 -13.87 6.39
C PRO A 125 -10.42 -15.25 5.74
N LEU A 126 -10.00 -15.35 4.48
CA LEU A 126 -9.88 -16.62 3.77
C LEU A 126 -8.70 -17.46 4.27
N VAL A 127 -7.56 -16.83 4.55
CA VAL A 127 -6.39 -17.50 5.14
C VAL A 127 -6.71 -17.96 6.55
N LEU A 128 -7.43 -17.16 7.34
CA LEU A 128 -7.88 -17.55 8.68
C LEU A 128 -8.79 -18.77 8.64
N ASP A 129 -9.83 -18.75 7.82
CA ASP A 129 -10.75 -19.88 7.64
C ASP A 129 -10.02 -21.15 7.19
N LEU A 130 -9.07 -20.99 6.26
CA LEU A 130 -8.22 -22.08 5.80
C LEU A 130 -7.35 -22.66 6.92
N THR A 131 -6.63 -21.80 7.66
CA THR A 131 -5.77 -22.26 8.76
C THR A 131 -6.57 -22.89 9.90
N GLN A 132 -7.77 -22.39 10.18
CA GLN A 132 -8.67 -22.97 11.18
C GLN A 132 -9.17 -24.36 10.74
N THR A 133 -9.59 -24.50 9.48
CA THR A 133 -10.03 -25.78 8.90
C THR A 133 -8.91 -26.82 8.92
N LEU A 134 -7.68 -26.40 8.62
CA LEU A 134 -6.50 -27.25 8.62
C LEU A 134 -5.85 -27.44 9.99
N GLN A 135 -6.42 -26.85 11.05
CA GLN A 135 -5.88 -26.87 12.42
C GLN A 135 -4.41 -26.39 12.49
N LEU A 136 -4.07 -25.39 11.68
CA LEU A 136 -2.75 -24.75 11.65
C LEU A 136 -2.76 -23.51 12.54
N ASN A 137 -1.60 -23.17 13.10
CA ASN A 137 -1.39 -21.85 13.69
C ASN A 137 -1.49 -20.79 12.58
N PRO A 138 -2.41 -19.80 12.65
CA PRO A 138 -2.57 -18.79 11.59
C PRO A 138 -1.43 -17.78 11.53
N ILE A 139 -0.69 -17.59 12.64
CA ILE A 139 0.27 -16.48 12.77
C ILE A 139 1.32 -16.46 11.65
N PRO A 140 2.02 -17.56 11.30
CA PRO A 140 3.01 -17.54 10.23
C PRO A 140 2.40 -17.16 8.88
N TYR A 141 1.19 -17.65 8.57
CA TYR A 141 0.51 -17.39 7.30
C TYR A 141 -0.01 -15.94 7.21
N LEU A 142 -0.48 -15.38 8.32
CA LEU A 142 -0.82 -13.96 8.40
C LEU A 142 0.43 -13.10 8.21
N LEU A 143 1.53 -13.40 8.91
CA LEU A 143 2.79 -12.66 8.74
C LEU A 143 3.32 -12.76 7.31
N ALA A 144 3.19 -13.93 6.67
CA ALA A 144 3.53 -14.12 5.28
C ALA A 144 2.71 -13.22 4.36
N MET A 145 1.40 -13.17 4.55
CA MET A 145 0.50 -12.30 3.79
C MET A 145 0.81 -10.81 4.00
N VAL A 146 0.97 -10.38 5.26
CA VAL A 146 1.26 -8.98 5.62
C VAL A 146 2.54 -8.53 4.94
N ALA A 147 3.63 -9.27 5.12
CA ALA A 147 4.90 -8.88 4.54
C ALA A 147 4.86 -8.97 3.01
N ALA A 148 4.28 -10.03 2.46
CA ALA A 148 4.29 -10.25 1.01
C ALA A 148 3.48 -9.20 0.25
N THR A 149 2.35 -8.75 0.80
CA THR A 149 1.57 -7.68 0.15
C THR A 149 2.36 -6.38 0.06
N ASN A 150 3.08 -5.98 1.11
CA ASN A 150 3.97 -4.81 1.04
C ASN A 150 5.17 -5.07 0.11
N LEU A 151 5.92 -6.17 0.27
CA LEU A 151 7.10 -6.48 -0.54
C LEU A 151 6.77 -6.60 -2.03
N GLY A 152 5.67 -7.28 -2.37
CA GLY A 152 5.21 -7.44 -3.74
C GLY A 152 4.73 -6.13 -4.38
N SER A 153 4.07 -5.27 -3.60
CA SER A 153 3.60 -3.97 -4.10
C SER A 153 4.72 -3.01 -4.52
N VAL A 154 5.96 -3.23 -4.04
CA VAL A 154 7.15 -2.47 -4.47
C VAL A 154 7.36 -2.58 -5.98
N ALA A 155 6.97 -3.70 -6.60
CA ALA A 155 7.28 -4.01 -7.99
C ALA A 155 6.64 -3.07 -9.03
N THR A 156 5.54 -2.38 -8.70
CA THR A 156 4.88 -1.51 -9.68
C THR A 156 4.31 -0.24 -9.07
N ILE A 157 4.04 0.74 -9.95
CA ILE A 157 3.37 2.00 -9.60
C ILE A 157 1.97 1.74 -9.04
N SER A 158 1.25 0.72 -9.54
CA SER A 158 -0.15 0.46 -9.19
C SER A 158 -0.36 -0.35 -7.91
N GLY A 159 0.70 -0.94 -7.36
CA GLY A 159 0.58 -1.90 -6.26
C GLY A 159 0.18 -1.27 -4.92
N ASN A 160 0.56 -0.01 -4.68
CA ASN A 160 0.19 0.68 -3.45
C ASN A 160 0.03 2.20 -3.64
N PRO A 161 -0.69 2.89 -2.74
CA PRO A 161 -0.97 4.31 -2.88
C PRO A 161 0.27 5.23 -2.89
N GLN A 162 1.33 4.90 -2.15
CA GLN A 162 2.55 5.71 -2.13
C GLN A 162 3.35 5.62 -3.45
N ASN A 163 3.36 4.45 -4.10
CA ASN A 163 3.97 4.27 -5.41
C ASN A 163 3.17 4.98 -6.50
N ILE A 164 1.85 5.08 -6.36
CA ILE A 164 0.99 5.85 -7.28
C ILE A 164 1.39 7.33 -7.25
N ILE A 165 1.59 7.90 -6.06
CA ILE A 165 2.06 9.29 -5.92
C ILE A 165 3.43 9.44 -6.60
N ILE A 166 4.36 8.54 -6.30
CA ILE A 166 5.70 8.58 -6.90
C ILE A 166 5.61 8.49 -8.42
N GLY A 167 4.82 7.58 -8.98
CA GLY A 167 4.64 7.46 -10.43
C GLY A 167 3.90 8.63 -11.08
N SER A 168 3.07 9.37 -10.33
CA SER A 168 2.39 10.57 -10.84
C SER A 168 3.31 11.80 -10.84
N LEU A 169 4.22 11.89 -9.86
CA LEU A 169 5.11 13.04 -9.66
C LEU A 169 6.50 12.85 -10.27
N SER A 170 7.01 11.62 -10.30
CA SER A 170 8.23 11.25 -11.02
C SER A 170 7.89 11.01 -12.48
N GLN A 171 8.71 11.54 -13.40
CA GLN A 171 8.51 11.33 -14.85
C GLN A 171 8.89 9.90 -15.30
N ILE A 172 8.95 8.95 -14.36
CA ILE A 172 9.37 7.56 -14.58
C ILE A 172 8.24 6.79 -15.23
N SER A 173 8.55 6.12 -16.34
CA SER A 173 7.56 5.27 -17.01
C SER A 173 7.20 4.05 -16.16
N TYR A 174 5.98 3.52 -16.31
CA TYR A 174 5.56 2.32 -15.59
C TYR A 174 6.51 1.13 -15.82
N LEU A 175 7.00 0.97 -17.05
CA LEU A 175 7.92 -0.11 -17.39
C LEU A 175 9.29 0.07 -16.73
N GLU A 176 9.84 1.29 -16.75
CA GLU A 176 11.13 1.62 -16.12
C GLU A 176 11.07 1.40 -14.60
N PHE A 177 10.01 1.91 -13.96
CA PHE A 177 9.76 1.69 -12.53
C PHE A 177 9.72 0.20 -12.19
N SER A 178 8.97 -0.59 -12.96
CA SER A 178 8.85 -2.03 -12.73
C SER A 178 10.11 -2.80 -13.07
N HIS A 179 10.87 -2.40 -14.09
CA HIS A 179 12.15 -3.03 -14.40
C HIS A 179 13.15 -2.84 -13.26
N ALA A 180 13.15 -1.65 -12.65
CA ALA A 180 14.00 -1.35 -11.50
C ALA A 180 13.59 -2.14 -10.24
N LEU A 181 12.30 -2.17 -9.92
CA LEU A 181 11.83 -2.59 -8.60
C LEU A 181 11.22 -4.00 -8.55
N ALA A 182 10.81 -4.60 -9.67
CA ALA A 182 10.28 -5.97 -9.67
C ALA A 182 11.31 -7.04 -9.27
N PRO A 183 12.59 -6.97 -9.70
CA PRO A 183 13.61 -7.89 -9.20
C PRO A 183 13.84 -7.75 -7.70
N LEU A 184 13.86 -6.52 -7.19
CA LEU A 184 13.97 -6.22 -5.76
C LEU A 184 12.81 -6.82 -4.97
N ALA A 185 11.57 -6.68 -5.47
CA ALA A 185 10.38 -7.27 -4.87
C ALA A 185 10.49 -8.81 -4.83
N LEU A 186 10.92 -9.44 -5.91
CA LEU A 186 11.11 -10.90 -5.97
C LEU A 186 12.16 -11.39 -4.97
N ILE A 187 13.33 -10.74 -4.91
CA ILE A 187 14.39 -11.04 -3.94
C ILE A 187 13.86 -10.90 -2.52
N SER A 188 13.10 -9.84 -2.25
CA SER A 188 12.51 -9.58 -0.93
C SER A 188 11.50 -10.68 -0.53
N LEU A 189 10.65 -11.14 -1.47
CA LEU A 189 9.71 -12.25 -1.23
C LEU A 189 10.44 -13.57 -0.93
N VAL A 190 11.54 -13.86 -1.64
CA VAL A 190 12.38 -15.04 -1.37
C VAL A 190 12.99 -14.97 0.03
N ILE A 191 13.52 -13.80 0.42
CA ILE A 191 14.12 -13.59 1.74
C ILE A 191 13.06 -13.74 2.84
N GLN A 192 11.87 -13.16 2.63
CA GLN A 192 10.75 -13.34 3.54
C GLN A 192 10.43 -14.82 3.76
N LEU A 193 10.38 -15.62 2.69
CA LEU A 193 10.13 -17.06 2.80
C LEU A 193 11.21 -17.76 3.62
N GLY A 194 12.48 -17.40 3.43
CA GLY A 194 13.60 -17.88 4.25
C GLY A 194 13.45 -17.51 5.73
N PHE A 195 13.08 -16.26 6.02
CA PHE A 195 12.81 -15.81 7.40
C PHE A 195 11.65 -16.58 8.03
N LEU A 196 10.54 -16.78 7.32
CA LEU A 196 9.42 -17.58 7.81
C LEU A 196 9.86 -19.01 8.10
N TRP A 197 10.64 -19.61 7.21
CA TRP A 197 11.21 -20.95 7.41
C TRP A 197 12.08 -21.03 8.66
N ILE A 198 12.92 -20.03 8.94
CA ILE A 198 13.78 -19.97 10.13
C ILE A 198 12.97 -19.78 11.42
N PHE A 199 12.08 -18.78 11.45
CA PHE A 199 11.39 -18.34 12.67
C PHE A 199 10.24 -19.24 13.10
N PHE A 200 9.64 -20.00 12.17
CA PHE A 200 8.47 -20.83 12.44
C PHE A 200 8.71 -22.30 12.04
N PRO A 201 9.42 -23.10 12.88
CA PRO A 201 9.72 -24.51 12.58
C PRO A 201 8.48 -25.38 12.30
N GLU A 202 7.32 -25.01 12.85
CA GLU A 202 6.03 -25.68 12.64
C GLU A 202 5.60 -25.74 11.17
N ILE A 203 6.00 -24.77 10.34
CA ILE A 203 5.66 -24.77 8.91
C ILE A 203 6.49 -25.78 8.12
N ARG A 204 7.56 -26.34 8.70
CA ARG A 204 8.42 -27.35 8.07
C ARG A 204 7.84 -28.77 8.15
N SER A 205 6.65 -28.91 8.74
CA SER A 205 5.96 -30.20 8.82
C SER A 205 5.75 -30.80 7.42
N LEU A 206 6.09 -32.08 7.28
CA LEU A 206 5.89 -32.87 6.07
C LEU A 206 4.49 -33.49 6.02
N LYS A 207 3.67 -33.30 7.05
CA LYS A 207 2.31 -33.83 7.07
C LYS A 207 1.49 -33.16 5.96
N SER A 208 0.93 -33.98 5.08
CA SER A 208 0.05 -33.51 4.02
C SER A 208 -1.19 -32.83 4.63
N LEU A 209 -1.56 -31.70 4.04
CA LEU A 209 -2.81 -31.01 4.28
C LEU A 209 -3.88 -31.73 3.46
N GLU A 210 -4.51 -32.74 4.05
CA GLU A 210 -5.68 -33.39 3.48
C GLU A 210 -6.87 -32.42 3.47
N ASN A 211 -7.69 -32.47 2.42
CA ASN A 211 -8.89 -31.64 2.27
C ASN A 211 -8.63 -30.12 2.32
N LEU A 212 -7.74 -29.61 1.46
CA LEU A 212 -7.80 -28.19 1.09
C LEU A 212 -9.15 -27.94 0.40
N THR A 213 -10.17 -27.63 1.20
CA THR A 213 -11.53 -27.42 0.73
C THR A 213 -11.51 -26.26 -0.24
N ILE A 214 -11.92 -26.54 -1.47
CA ILE A 214 -12.15 -25.52 -2.48
C ILE A 214 -13.22 -24.59 -1.89
N ILE A 215 -12.85 -23.33 -1.65
CA ILE A 215 -13.80 -22.30 -1.23
C ILE A 215 -14.84 -22.24 -2.36
N GLN A 216 -16.04 -22.77 -2.12
CA GLN A 216 -17.09 -22.80 -3.13
C GLN A 216 -17.58 -21.37 -3.33
N VAL A 217 -17.14 -20.74 -4.42
CA VAL A 217 -17.50 -19.34 -4.71
C VAL A 217 -18.43 -19.27 -5.90
N GLN A 218 -19.51 -18.51 -5.72
CA GLN A 218 -20.39 -18.14 -6.81
C GLN A 218 -19.66 -17.16 -7.72
N ILE A 219 -19.09 -17.69 -8.81
CA ILE A 219 -18.39 -16.90 -9.81
C ILE A 219 -19.40 -16.46 -10.86
N PHE A 220 -19.45 -15.16 -11.11
CA PHE A 220 -20.22 -14.63 -12.23
C PHE A 220 -19.33 -14.49 -13.47
N LYS A 221 -19.26 -15.57 -14.26
CA LYS A 221 -18.36 -15.71 -15.43
C LYS A 221 -18.38 -14.53 -16.41
N PRO A 222 -19.55 -13.96 -16.81
CA PRO A 222 -19.56 -12.86 -17.77
C PRO A 222 -18.94 -11.57 -17.22
N LEU A 223 -19.16 -11.24 -15.94
CA LEU A 223 -18.53 -10.08 -15.31
C LEU A 223 -17.04 -10.34 -15.12
N LEU A 224 -16.67 -11.54 -14.65
CA LEU A 224 -15.27 -11.90 -14.49
C LEU A 224 -14.49 -11.75 -15.79
N SER A 225 -15.00 -12.31 -16.89
CA SER A 225 -14.37 -12.21 -18.21
C SER A 225 -14.25 -10.75 -18.66
N LYS A 226 -15.32 -9.95 -18.56
CA LYS A 226 -15.30 -8.53 -18.89
C LYS A 226 -14.26 -7.77 -18.05
N THR A 227 -14.25 -7.99 -16.74
CA THR A 227 -13.33 -7.32 -15.82
C THR A 227 -11.89 -7.69 -16.12
N LEU A 228 -11.58 -8.99 -16.27
CA LEU A 228 -10.23 -9.46 -16.60
C LEU A 228 -9.74 -8.90 -17.93
N VAL A 229 -10.56 -8.89 -18.98
CA VAL A 229 -10.17 -8.33 -20.28
C VAL A 229 -9.83 -6.85 -20.15
N ILE A 230 -10.68 -6.05 -19.48
CA ILE A 230 -10.44 -4.62 -19.30
C ILE A 230 -9.20 -4.37 -18.43
N THR A 231 -9.02 -5.12 -17.34
CA THR A 231 -7.83 -5.02 -16.49
C THR A 231 -6.56 -5.39 -17.26
N ILE A 232 -6.57 -6.45 -18.07
CA ILE A 232 -5.42 -6.84 -18.89
C ILE A 232 -5.09 -5.73 -19.91
N ILE A 233 -6.10 -5.19 -20.60
CA ILE A 233 -5.91 -4.07 -21.53
C ILE A 233 -5.31 -2.85 -20.81
N LEU A 234 -5.79 -2.54 -19.60
CA LEU A 234 -5.26 -1.46 -18.79
C LEU A 234 -3.78 -1.67 -18.43
N LEU A 235 -3.41 -2.88 -17.98
CA LEU A 235 -2.02 -3.21 -17.66
C LEU A 235 -1.12 -3.08 -18.89
N PHE A 236 -1.56 -3.56 -20.05
CA PHE A 236 -0.83 -3.34 -21.31
C PHE A 236 -0.73 -1.85 -21.67
N ALA A 237 -1.78 -1.07 -21.44
CA ALA A 237 -1.73 0.38 -21.69
C ALA A 237 -0.69 1.08 -20.80
N PHE A 238 -0.55 0.68 -19.53
CA PHE A 238 0.51 1.20 -18.67
C PHE A 238 1.91 0.84 -19.17
N LEU A 239 2.11 -0.40 -19.62
CA LEU A 239 3.39 -0.83 -20.21
C LEU A 239 3.75 -0.06 -21.48
N LEU A 240 2.76 0.41 -22.23
CA LEU A 240 2.93 1.27 -23.41
C LEU A 240 3.09 2.76 -23.08
N GLY A 241 3.15 3.12 -21.80
CA GLY A 241 3.33 4.51 -21.35
C GLY A 241 2.06 5.37 -21.38
N ALA A 242 0.87 4.75 -21.38
CA ALA A 242 -0.37 5.51 -21.32
C ALA A 242 -0.47 6.31 -20.00
N PRO A 243 -1.00 7.55 -20.01
CA PRO A 243 -1.16 8.36 -18.81
C PRO A 243 -2.02 7.63 -17.77
N LEU A 244 -1.45 7.41 -16.57
CA LEU A 244 -2.00 6.54 -15.54
C LEU A 244 -3.47 6.87 -15.22
N GLY A 245 -3.76 8.10 -14.79
CA GLY A 245 -5.09 8.52 -14.38
C GLY A 245 -6.13 8.39 -15.51
N LYS A 246 -5.78 8.81 -16.73
CA LYS A 246 -6.69 8.77 -17.90
C LYS A 246 -6.99 7.33 -18.33
N ALA A 247 -5.97 6.47 -18.39
CA ALA A 247 -6.13 5.07 -18.77
C ALA A 247 -6.98 4.31 -17.74
N ALA A 248 -6.68 4.49 -16.44
CA ALA A 248 -7.43 3.88 -15.35
C ALA A 248 -8.89 4.34 -15.35
N LEU A 249 -9.15 5.64 -15.52
CA LEU A 249 -10.51 6.20 -15.59
C LEU A 249 -11.30 5.62 -16.76
N THR A 250 -10.67 5.47 -17.92
CA THR A 250 -11.30 4.87 -19.10
C THR A 250 -11.69 3.42 -18.82
N ALA A 251 -10.79 2.63 -18.23
CA ALA A 251 -11.06 1.25 -17.84
C ALA A 251 -12.21 1.17 -16.81
N ALA A 252 -12.18 1.99 -15.76
CA ALA A 252 -13.22 2.05 -14.75
C ALA A 252 -14.59 2.44 -15.34
N ALA A 253 -14.62 3.44 -16.23
CA ALA A 253 -15.83 3.86 -16.94
C ALA A 253 -16.40 2.72 -17.80
N LEU A 254 -15.55 2.00 -18.55
CA LEU A 254 -15.98 0.83 -19.34
C LEU A 254 -16.55 -0.29 -18.46
N LEU A 255 -16.01 -0.50 -17.26
CA LEU A 255 -16.55 -1.48 -16.30
C LEU A 255 -17.94 -1.07 -15.80
N LEU A 256 -18.13 0.21 -15.47
CA LEU A 256 -19.40 0.78 -15.02
C LEU A 256 -20.55 0.60 -16.03
N ILE A 257 -20.25 0.44 -17.32
CA ILE A 257 -21.25 0.11 -18.35
C ILE A 257 -21.67 -1.36 -18.21
N THR A 258 -22.54 -1.65 -17.25
CA THR A 258 -23.07 -3.01 -17.00
C THR A 258 -24.53 -2.97 -16.60
N ARG A 259 -25.28 -4.01 -16.97
CA ARG A 259 -26.69 -4.20 -16.56
C ARG A 259 -26.83 -4.93 -15.23
N ARG A 260 -25.74 -5.48 -14.67
CA ARG A 260 -25.79 -6.47 -13.58
C ARG A 260 -25.50 -5.89 -12.20
N ILE A 261 -24.55 -4.96 -12.11
CA ILE A 261 -24.16 -4.33 -10.85
C ILE A 261 -24.68 -2.90 -10.85
N LYS A 262 -25.47 -2.57 -9.82
CA LYS A 262 -25.89 -1.19 -9.59
C LYS A 262 -24.66 -0.35 -9.23
N PRO A 263 -24.41 0.81 -9.85
CA PRO A 263 -23.26 1.66 -9.55
C PRO A 263 -23.11 1.99 -8.07
N LYS A 264 -24.24 2.15 -7.36
CA LYS A 264 -24.27 2.36 -5.90
C LYS A 264 -23.48 1.31 -5.12
N LYS A 265 -23.53 0.02 -5.52
CA LYS A 265 -22.76 -1.04 -4.85
C LYS A 265 -21.26 -0.85 -5.06
N VAL A 266 -20.85 -0.53 -6.29
CA VAL A 266 -19.44 -0.26 -6.62
C VAL A 266 -18.92 0.93 -5.82
N PHE A 267 -19.66 2.04 -5.79
CA PHE A 267 -19.25 3.23 -5.04
C PHE A 267 -19.26 3.05 -3.52
N GLN A 268 -19.94 2.03 -2.99
CA GLN A 268 -19.87 1.67 -1.57
C GLN A 268 -18.59 0.90 -1.22
N GLU A 269 -17.96 0.23 -2.19
CA GLU A 269 -16.66 -0.45 -2.00
C GLU A 269 -15.46 0.51 -2.15
N VAL A 270 -15.69 1.71 -2.71
CA VAL A 270 -14.64 2.73 -2.84
C VAL A 270 -14.26 3.26 -1.45
N ASP A 271 -12.97 3.31 -1.16
CA ASP A 271 -12.48 3.90 0.08
C ASP A 271 -12.42 5.43 -0.03
N TRP A 272 -13.55 6.06 0.31
CA TRP A 272 -13.67 7.51 0.36
C TRP A 272 -12.78 8.15 1.44
N ASN A 273 -12.46 7.43 2.52
CA ASN A 273 -11.54 7.94 3.54
C ASN A 273 -10.15 8.11 2.92
N LEU A 274 -9.70 7.16 2.12
CA LEU A 274 -8.41 7.26 1.43
C LEU A 274 -8.40 8.46 0.47
N LEU A 275 -9.42 8.66 -0.36
CA LEU A 275 -9.47 9.83 -1.26
C LEU A 275 -9.46 11.18 -0.51
N VAL A 276 -10.21 11.29 0.60
CA VAL A 276 -10.21 12.49 1.45
C VAL A 276 -8.85 12.69 2.14
N MET A 277 -8.25 11.60 2.63
CA MET A 277 -6.94 11.64 3.25
C MET A 277 -5.88 12.17 2.28
N PHE A 278 -5.84 11.66 1.06
CA PHE A 278 -4.87 12.09 0.05
C PHE A 278 -5.06 13.55 -0.33
N SER A 279 -6.30 13.96 -0.55
CA SER A 279 -6.63 15.36 -0.82
C SER A 279 -6.15 16.28 0.31
N GLY A 280 -6.38 15.91 1.58
CA GLY A 280 -5.89 16.65 2.74
C GLY A 280 -4.37 16.65 2.84
N LEU A 281 -3.70 15.52 2.59
CA LEU A 281 -2.25 15.41 2.64
C LEU A 281 -1.57 16.27 1.57
N PHE A 282 -2.09 16.34 0.34
CA PHE A 282 -1.59 17.25 -0.68
C PHE A 282 -1.63 18.72 -0.21
N ILE A 283 -2.75 19.14 0.39
CA ILE A 283 -2.89 20.49 0.95
C ILE A 283 -1.92 20.72 2.11
N LEU A 284 -1.76 19.74 3.01
CA LEU A 284 -0.81 19.83 4.13
C LEU A 284 0.63 19.95 3.63
N THR A 285 1.00 19.21 2.58
CA THR A 285 2.31 19.27 1.94
C THR A 285 2.57 20.63 1.31
N GLU A 286 1.59 21.20 0.61
CA GLU A 286 1.71 22.55 0.05
C GLU A 286 1.92 23.60 1.18
N ALA A 287 1.16 23.47 2.28
CA ALA A 287 1.31 24.36 3.42
C ALA A 287 2.71 24.25 4.06
N ILE A 288 3.26 23.04 4.13
CA ILE A 288 4.62 22.79 4.61
C ILE A 288 5.65 23.50 3.74
N GLN A 289 5.53 23.41 2.42
CA GLN A 289 6.44 24.05 1.48
C GLN A 289 6.40 25.57 1.64
N LYS A 290 5.20 26.16 1.66
CA LYS A 290 5.02 27.59 1.88
C LYS A 290 5.61 28.10 3.19
N LEU A 291 5.47 27.30 4.26
CA LEU A 291 5.97 27.66 5.58
C LEU A 291 7.45 27.35 5.76
N ASN A 292 8.12 26.81 4.74
CA ASN A 292 9.51 26.35 4.77
C ASN A 292 9.78 25.42 5.96
N PHE A 293 8.78 24.62 6.33
CA PHE A 293 8.85 23.83 7.56
C PHE A 293 9.94 22.76 7.47
N LEU A 294 10.23 22.22 6.28
CA LEU A 294 11.22 21.14 6.11
C LEU A 294 12.67 21.61 6.06
N GLN A 295 13.00 22.89 6.28
CA GLN A 295 14.40 23.35 6.23
C GLN A 295 15.32 22.63 7.23
N PHE A 296 14.78 22.06 8.30
CA PHE A 296 15.55 21.24 9.25
C PHE A 296 15.76 19.79 8.79
N LEU A 297 14.95 19.31 7.84
CA LEU A 297 15.09 17.98 7.24
C LEU A 297 16.07 18.09 6.08
N ASN A 298 17.33 17.76 6.36
CA ASN A 298 18.28 17.44 5.31
C ASN A 298 18.08 15.95 4.98
N PRO A 299 17.57 15.59 3.78
CA PRO A 299 17.40 14.19 3.38
C PRO A 299 18.75 13.46 3.24
N GLY A 300 19.84 14.22 3.34
CA GLY A 300 21.20 13.76 3.14
C GLY A 300 21.62 13.87 1.69
N ASN A 301 22.93 13.88 1.47
CA ASN A 301 23.49 13.99 0.12
C ASN A 301 23.74 12.61 -0.52
N SER A 302 23.50 11.53 0.24
CA SER A 302 23.76 10.16 -0.20
C SER A 302 22.47 9.34 -0.28
N SER A 303 22.43 8.39 -1.22
CA SER A 303 21.34 7.41 -1.36
C SER A 303 20.99 6.68 -0.06
N TRP A 304 22.01 6.41 0.77
CA TRP A 304 21.83 5.76 2.07
C TRP A 304 21.11 6.65 3.07
N GLU A 305 21.50 7.93 3.17
CA GLU A 305 20.85 8.89 4.06
C GLU A 305 19.40 9.13 3.66
N LEU A 306 19.12 9.19 2.36
CA LEU A 306 17.75 9.30 1.84
C LEU A 306 16.94 8.06 2.23
N LEU A 307 17.45 6.86 1.95
CA LEU A 307 16.77 5.60 2.26
C LEU A 307 16.48 5.48 3.76
N PHE A 308 17.46 5.82 4.60
CA PHE A 308 17.32 5.79 6.06
C PHE A 308 16.26 6.80 6.54
N SER A 309 16.31 8.04 6.05
CA SER A 309 15.36 9.09 6.40
C SER A 309 13.94 8.70 6.02
N VAL A 310 13.75 8.17 4.81
CA VAL A 310 12.46 7.66 4.33
C VAL A 310 11.98 6.51 5.21
N ALA A 311 12.84 5.54 5.53
CA ALA A 311 12.45 4.38 6.33
C ALA A 311 12.01 4.76 7.76
N VAL A 312 12.70 5.73 8.38
CA VAL A 312 12.35 6.28 9.69
C VAL A 312 11.01 7.02 9.61
N LEU A 313 10.85 7.96 8.68
CA LEU A 313 9.62 8.73 8.50
C LEU A 313 8.42 7.82 8.20
N SER A 314 8.62 6.81 7.36
CA SER A 314 7.60 5.82 6.99
C SER A 314 7.09 5.04 8.19
N ASN A 315 7.94 4.72 9.17
CA ASN A 315 7.51 4.05 10.40
C ASN A 315 6.92 4.99 11.44
N LEU A 316 7.32 6.26 11.44
CA LEU A 316 6.79 7.25 12.38
C LEU A 316 5.40 7.74 11.96
N ILE A 317 5.20 8.07 10.67
CA ILE A 317 4.00 8.76 10.19
C ILE A 317 3.13 7.86 9.29
N SER A 318 3.72 6.81 8.68
CA SER A 318 3.22 5.92 7.61
C SER A 318 3.74 6.27 6.21
N ASN A 319 3.69 5.29 5.31
CA ASN A 319 4.27 5.32 3.97
C ASN A 319 3.84 6.53 3.13
N VAL A 320 2.53 6.81 3.06
CA VAL A 320 1.99 7.87 2.19
C VAL A 320 2.40 9.27 2.66
N PRO A 321 2.18 9.67 3.94
CA PRO A 321 2.68 10.94 4.44
C PRO A 321 4.20 11.07 4.31
N ALA A 322 4.97 10.01 4.52
CA ALA A 322 6.43 10.05 4.39
C ALA A 322 6.87 10.39 2.96
N VAL A 323 6.24 9.78 1.95
CA VAL A 323 6.50 10.12 0.54
C VAL A 323 6.16 11.58 0.25
N LEU A 324 5.00 12.05 0.69
CA LEU A 324 4.58 13.45 0.44
C LEU A 324 5.44 14.48 1.17
N LEU A 325 6.08 14.11 2.28
CA LEU A 325 7.04 14.96 2.99
C LEU A 325 8.41 15.01 2.31
N MET A 326 8.85 13.89 1.73
CA MET A 326 10.19 13.77 1.14
C MET A 326 10.22 14.20 -0.33
N GLN A 327 9.10 14.05 -1.05
CA GLN A 327 9.04 14.37 -2.48
C GLN A 327 9.47 15.79 -2.87
N PRO A 328 9.19 16.87 -2.09
CA PRO A 328 9.61 18.22 -2.46
C PRO A 328 11.14 18.40 -2.43
N LEU A 329 11.85 17.48 -1.77
CA LEU A 329 13.31 17.52 -1.62
C LEU A 329 14.03 16.78 -2.76
N ILE A 330 13.29 16.07 -3.62
CA ILE A 330 13.83 15.27 -4.71
C ILE A 330 13.52 15.95 -6.03
N ALA A 331 14.53 16.17 -6.87
CA ALA A 331 14.32 16.71 -8.20
C ALA A 331 13.51 15.73 -9.06
N SER A 332 12.58 16.24 -9.88
CA SER A 332 11.77 15.39 -10.76
C SER A 332 12.59 14.58 -11.78
N SER A 333 13.82 15.02 -12.08
CA SER A 333 14.77 14.34 -12.96
C SER A 333 15.64 13.27 -12.27
N ASP A 334 15.62 13.21 -10.95
CA ASP A 334 16.44 12.28 -10.18
C ASP A 334 15.74 10.92 -10.00
N THR A 335 15.75 10.13 -11.07
CA THR A 335 15.12 8.80 -11.11
C THR A 335 15.58 7.91 -9.95
N GLN A 336 16.87 7.93 -9.60
CA GLN A 336 17.42 7.07 -8.56
C GLN A 336 16.82 7.41 -7.18
N SER A 337 16.77 8.69 -6.81
CA SER A 337 16.17 9.13 -5.54
C SER A 337 14.67 8.81 -5.46
N TRP A 338 13.94 8.90 -6.57
CA TRP A 338 12.53 8.49 -6.62
C TRP A 338 12.33 6.99 -6.42
N LEU A 339 13.19 6.16 -7.03
CA LEU A 339 13.18 4.71 -6.82
C LEU A 339 13.55 4.33 -5.38
N ILE A 340 14.53 5.03 -4.78
CA ILE A 340 14.89 4.89 -3.36
C ILE A 340 13.72 5.27 -2.46
N LEU A 341 13.02 6.37 -2.78
CA LEU A 341 11.84 6.81 -2.05
C LEU A 341 10.72 5.74 -2.13
N ALA A 342 10.50 5.14 -3.30
CA ALA A 342 9.49 4.09 -3.51
C ALA A 342 9.83 2.79 -2.75
N ALA A 343 11.06 2.30 -2.91
CA ALA A 343 11.54 1.10 -2.24
C ALA A 343 11.57 1.31 -0.71
N GLY A 344 12.17 2.41 -0.26
CA GLY A 344 12.31 2.75 1.15
C GLY A 344 10.98 2.87 1.87
N SER A 345 10.05 3.67 1.33
CA SER A 345 8.75 3.88 1.98
C SER A 345 7.91 2.60 2.03
N THR A 346 7.95 1.78 0.97
CA THR A 346 7.14 0.56 0.92
C THR A 346 7.73 -0.57 1.76
N LEU A 347 9.04 -0.83 1.66
CA LEU A 347 9.72 -1.88 2.43
C LEU A 347 9.73 -1.56 3.93
N ALA A 348 9.94 -0.29 4.29
CA ALA A 348 9.90 0.17 5.67
C ALA A 348 8.57 -0.12 6.37
N GLY A 349 7.47 -0.18 5.60
CA GLY A 349 6.14 -0.49 6.10
C GLY A 349 6.01 -1.87 6.77
N ASN A 350 6.96 -2.80 6.57
CA ASN A 350 6.99 -4.10 7.22
C ASN A 350 7.65 -4.11 8.60
N MET A 351 8.32 -3.03 9.00
CA MET A 351 9.08 -3.02 10.25
C MET A 351 8.15 -3.04 11.47
N THR A 352 7.06 -2.28 11.41
CA THR A 352 6.10 -2.14 12.50
C THR A 352 4.67 -2.35 12.03
N LEU A 353 3.79 -2.70 12.97
CA LEU A 353 2.36 -2.86 12.72
C LEU A 353 1.70 -1.59 12.15
N PHE A 354 2.25 -0.43 12.49
CA PHE A 354 1.72 0.89 12.13
C PHE A 354 2.32 1.45 10.85
N GLY A 355 3.37 0.82 10.30
CA GLY A 355 4.08 1.29 9.12
C GLY A 355 3.16 1.38 7.89
N SER A 356 2.35 0.35 7.67
CA SER A 356 1.42 0.28 6.53
C SER A 356 -0.04 0.11 6.96
N VAL A 357 -0.96 0.70 6.20
CA VAL A 357 -2.42 0.54 6.38
C VAL A 357 -2.82 -0.92 6.18
N ALA A 358 -2.21 -1.62 5.21
CA ALA A 358 -2.42 -3.06 5.00
C ALA A 358 -2.17 -3.88 6.26
N ASN A 359 -1.13 -3.57 7.05
CA ASN A 359 -0.82 -4.28 8.29
C ASN A 359 -1.96 -4.15 9.30
N LEU A 360 -2.52 -2.94 9.44
CA LEU A 360 -3.63 -2.66 10.33
C LEU A 360 -4.92 -3.35 9.86
N ILE A 361 -5.20 -3.35 8.56
CA ILE A 361 -6.34 -4.06 7.98
C ILE A 361 -6.27 -5.55 8.32
N ILE A 362 -5.10 -6.18 8.19
CA ILE A 362 -4.92 -7.61 8.50
C ILE A 362 -5.14 -7.87 9.99
N VAL A 363 -4.61 -7.02 10.86
CA VAL A 363 -4.79 -7.15 12.32
C VAL A 363 -6.25 -6.99 12.72
N GLU A 364 -6.94 -5.99 12.18
CA GLU A 364 -8.35 -5.74 12.46
C GLU A 364 -9.23 -6.86 11.92
N SER A 365 -8.94 -7.34 10.71
CA SER A 365 -9.64 -8.48 10.12
C SER A 365 -9.39 -9.76 10.91
N ALA A 366 -8.17 -9.99 11.40
CA ALA A 366 -7.86 -11.14 12.24
C ALA A 366 -8.60 -11.08 13.59
N ALA A 367 -8.64 -9.88 14.20
CA ALA A 367 -9.35 -9.66 15.47
C ALA A 367 -10.85 -9.95 15.34
N LYS A 368 -11.48 -9.59 14.22
CA LYS A 368 -12.90 -9.90 13.93
C LYS A 368 -13.16 -11.41 13.85
N SER A 369 -12.19 -12.19 13.42
CA SER A 369 -12.26 -13.66 13.37
C SER A 369 -11.74 -14.33 14.65
N GLY A 370 -11.53 -13.58 15.74
CA GLY A 370 -11.14 -14.13 17.04
C GLY A 370 -9.63 -14.36 17.23
N TYR A 371 -8.79 -14.05 16.23
CA TYR A 371 -7.35 -14.19 16.31
C TYR A 371 -6.65 -12.87 16.57
N LYS A 372 -5.70 -12.85 17.51
CA LYS A 372 -4.94 -11.63 17.86
C LYS A 372 -3.51 -11.74 17.36
N LEU A 373 -3.21 -11.06 16.24
CA LEU A 373 -1.84 -10.78 15.84
C LEU A 373 -1.28 -9.65 16.70
N THR A 374 -0.32 -9.95 17.57
CA THR A 374 0.22 -8.95 18.50
C THR A 374 1.29 -8.09 17.84
N PHE A 375 1.46 -6.86 18.34
CA PHE A 375 2.52 -5.95 17.91
C PHE A 375 3.91 -6.61 17.98
N PHE A 376 4.21 -7.30 19.08
CA PHE A 376 5.52 -7.95 19.27
C PHE A 376 5.75 -9.13 18.34
N GLN A 377 4.72 -9.92 18.00
CA GLN A 377 4.85 -10.98 17.01
C GLN A 377 5.18 -10.42 15.62
N HIS A 378 4.50 -9.34 15.23
CA HIS A 378 4.80 -8.64 13.99
C HIS A 378 6.20 -8.03 14.02
N LEU A 379 6.55 -7.27 15.06
CA LEU A 379 7.85 -6.60 15.18
C LEU A 379 9.01 -7.60 15.14
N ARG A 380 8.92 -8.73 15.85
CA ARG A 380 9.97 -9.75 15.90
C ARG A 380 10.31 -10.33 14.52
N PHE A 381 9.32 -10.42 13.64
CA PHE A 381 9.50 -10.91 12.27
C PHE A 381 9.81 -9.77 11.29
N GLY A 382 9.04 -8.69 11.36
CA GLY A 382 9.07 -7.56 10.44
C GLY A 382 10.32 -6.69 10.58
N PHE A 383 10.81 -6.44 11.80
CA PHE A 383 12.01 -5.63 12.02
C PHE A 383 13.25 -6.19 11.31
N PRO A 384 13.68 -7.45 11.55
CA PRO A 384 14.88 -7.96 10.90
C PRO A 384 14.68 -8.18 9.40
N LEU A 385 13.48 -8.58 8.96
CA LEU A 385 13.15 -8.67 7.53
C LEU A 385 13.34 -7.31 6.84
N THR A 386 12.80 -6.24 7.44
CA THR A 386 12.85 -4.90 6.86
C THR A 386 14.26 -4.39 6.73
N ILE A 387 15.10 -4.56 7.76
CA ILE A 387 16.52 -4.18 7.72
C ILE A 387 17.22 -4.86 6.56
N VAL A 388 17.06 -6.18 6.41
CA VAL A 388 17.69 -6.93 5.32
C VAL A 388 17.20 -6.46 3.96
N THR A 389 15.89 -6.27 3.79
CA THR A 389 15.33 -5.80 2.52
C THR A 389 15.75 -4.37 2.17
N LEU A 390 15.90 -3.48 3.16
CA LEU A 390 16.38 -2.10 2.93
C LEU A 390 17.86 -2.09 2.54
N ILE A 391 18.70 -2.91 3.19
CA ILE A 391 20.11 -3.05 2.81
C ILE A 391 20.23 -3.54 1.37
N ILE A 392 19.42 -4.52 0.98
CA ILE A 392 19.41 -5.04 -0.39
C ILE A 392 18.88 -3.98 -1.37
N ALA A 393 17.84 -3.25 -1.01
CA ALA A 393 17.33 -2.15 -1.81
C ALA A 393 18.39 -1.08 -2.05
N TYR A 394 19.17 -0.72 -1.02
CA TYR A 394 20.30 0.19 -1.15
C TYR A 394 21.33 -0.33 -2.17
N PHE A 395 21.86 -1.54 -1.97
CA PHE A 395 22.88 -2.08 -2.89
C PHE A 395 22.34 -2.29 -4.31
N TRP A 396 21.08 -2.70 -4.43
CA TRP A 396 20.42 -2.90 -5.72
C TRP A 396 20.26 -1.58 -6.50
N LEU A 397 19.82 -0.52 -5.83
CA LEU A 397 19.58 0.77 -6.49
C LEU A 397 20.86 1.59 -6.68
N GLU A 398 21.87 1.39 -5.84
CA GLU A 398 23.15 2.09 -5.93
C GLU A 398 24.09 1.47 -6.99
N PHE A 399 24.06 0.14 -7.15
CA PHE A 399 25.02 -0.58 -8.00
C PHE A 399 24.38 -1.46 -9.08
N GLY A 400 23.06 -1.67 -9.04
CA GLY A 400 22.34 -2.66 -9.85
C GLY A 400 21.55 -2.11 -11.03
N HIS A 401 21.79 -0.86 -11.44
CA HIS A 401 21.20 -0.23 -12.62
C HIS A 401 22.25 0.23 -13.63
#